data_AF-A0A835HZ84-F1
#
_entry.id   AF-A0A835HZ84-F1
#
_cell.length_a   1.000
_cell.length_b   1.000
_cell.length_c   1.000
_cell.angle_alpha   90.00
_cell.angle_beta   90.00
_cell.angle_gamma   90.00
#
_symmetry.space_group_name_H-M   'P 1'
#
loop_
_entity.id
_entity.type
_entity.pdbx_description
1 polymer ?
#
loop_
_entity_poly.entity_id
_entity_poly.type
_entity_poly.pdbx_seq_one_letter_code
_entity_poly.pdbx_strand_id
1 'polypeptide(L)'
;MLAEVWSELEVDLTAEEIWAVYSSPDLPGLILDLLSTRFQSIDVLEGDGTQGTILHIVLRPANRDLLLGMSSSQGSIIQHAQR
;
A
#
# COMPACT_ATOMS: atom_id res chain seq x y z
N MET A 1 -4.42 25.96 -9.24
CA MET A 1 -4.92 26.13 -7.86
C MET A 1 -3.99 25.34 -6.96
N LEU A 2 -3.39 25.96 -5.95
CA LEU A 2 -2.57 25.28 -4.95
C LEU A 2 -3.43 25.15 -3.69
N ALA A 3 -3.51 23.94 -3.14
CA ALA A 3 -4.18 23.66 -1.88
C ALA A 3 -3.15 23.10 -0.90
N GLU A 4 -3.27 23.46 0.37
CA GLU A 4 -2.39 23.04 1.46
C GLU A 4 -3.21 22.30 2.52
N VAL A 5 -2.67 21.19 3.03
CA VAL A 5 -3.26 20.37 4.08
C VAL A 5 -2.15 20.01 5.05
N TRP A 6 -2.41 20.11 6.36
CA TRP A 6 -1.47 19.71 7.42
C TRP A 6 -2.07 18.60 8.29
N SER A 7 -1.20 17.78 8.88
CA SER A 7 -1.56 16.70 9.81
C SER A 7 -0.46 16.58 10.87
N GLU A 8 -0.86 16.38 12.12
CA GLU A 8 0.03 16.20 13.25
C GLU A 8 -0.29 14.85 13.93
N LEU A 9 0.75 14.13 14.33
CA LEU A 9 0.64 12.89 15.09
C LEU A 9 1.66 12.90 16.23
N GLU A 10 1.18 13.05 17.46
CA GLU A 10 2.02 12.98 18.66
C GLU A 10 2.35 11.51 18.98
N VAL A 11 3.62 11.25 19.29
CA VAL A 11 4.14 9.90 19.59
C VAL A 11 5.08 9.95 20.79
N ASP A 12 5.12 8.87 21.57
CA ASP A 12 6.01 8.72 22.73
C ASP A 12 7.38 8.15 22.30
N LEU A 13 8.00 8.81 21.32
CA LEU A 13 9.32 8.47 20.78
C LEU A 13 10.11 9.74 20.54
N THR A 14 11.44 9.64 20.61
CA THR A 14 12.32 10.78 20.33
C THR A 14 12.30 11.15 18.85
N ALA A 15 12.62 12.40 18.54
CA ALA A 15 12.75 12.85 17.16
C ALA A 15 13.82 12.04 16.39
N GLU A 16 14.89 11.62 17.06
CA GLU A 16 15.98 10.83 16.48
C GLU A 16 15.51 9.42 16.10
N GLU A 17 14.72 8.77 16.94
CA GLU A 17 14.16 7.44 16.65
C GLU A 17 13.20 7.47 15.46
N ILE A 18 12.31 8.47 15.40
CA ILE A 18 11.41 8.66 14.25
C ILE A 18 12.21 8.98 12.99
N TRP A 19 13.17 9.90 13.09
CA TRP A 19 13.98 10.32 11.96
C TRP A 19 14.83 9.17 11.40
N ALA A 20 15.35 8.29 12.24
CA ALA A 20 16.12 7.11 11.81
C ALA A 20 15.32 6.22 10.85
N VAL A 21 14.00 6.12 11.03
CA VAL A 21 13.13 5.37 10.12
C VAL A 21 12.82 6.20 8.86
N TYR A 22 12.35 7.44 9.02
CA TYR A 22 11.92 8.27 7.90
C TYR A 22 13.06 8.70 6.95
N SER A 23 14.29 8.75 7.44
CA SER A 23 15.48 9.07 6.64
C SER A 23 16.21 7.86 6.08
N SER A 24 15.74 6.64 6.38
CA SER A 24 16.38 5.42 5.92
C SER A 24 16.20 5.24 4.40
N PRO A 25 17.28 4.96 3.64
CA PRO A 25 17.17 4.59 2.23
C PRO A 25 16.34 3.32 2.00
N ASP A 26 16.26 2.46 3.02
CA ASP A 26 15.53 1.18 2.97
C ASP A 26 14.02 1.34 3.25
N LEU A 27 13.56 2.55 3.57
CA LEU A 27 12.15 2.83 3.89
C LEU A 27 11.16 2.32 2.84
N PRO A 28 11.40 2.43 1.51
CA PRO A 28 10.47 1.89 0.52
C PRO A 28 10.18 0.40 0.70
N GLY A 29 11.19 -0.40 1.06
CA GLY A 29 11.02 -1.82 1.35
C GLY A 29 10.25 -2.04 2.66
N LEU A 30 10.61 -1.29 3.70
CA LEU A 30 9.97 -1.38 5.02
C LEU A 30 8.46 -1.06 4.97
N ILE A 31 8.03 -0.12 4.12
CA ILE A 31 6.59 0.21 3.96
C ILE A 31 5.79 -1.00 3.45
N LEU A 32 6.36 -1.80 2.54
CA LEU A 32 5.68 -2.98 2.02
C LEU A 32 5.41 -4.01 3.13
N ASP A 33 6.34 -4.15 4.07
CA ASP A 33 6.19 -5.04 5.22
C ASP A 33 5.19 -4.49 6.24
N LEU A 34 5.32 -3.22 6.61
CA LEU A 34 4.47 -2.57 7.63
C LEU A 34 3.01 -2.42 7.18
N LEU A 35 2.78 -2.12 5.89
CA LEU A 35 1.46 -1.82 5.33
C LEU A 35 1.09 -2.82 4.24
N SER A 36 1.44 -4.09 4.46
CA SER A 36 1.26 -5.18 3.50
C SER A 36 -0.19 -5.36 3.04
N THR A 37 -1.19 -4.93 3.81
CA THR A 37 -2.61 -5.00 3.41
C THR A 37 -3.00 -3.95 2.37
N ARG A 38 -2.22 -2.89 2.20
CA ARG A 38 -2.50 -1.78 1.28
C ARG A 38 -1.64 -1.79 0.03
N PHE A 39 -0.35 -2.08 0.17
CA PHE A 39 0.60 -2.09 -0.94
C PHE A 39 0.77 -3.50 -1.50
N GLN A 40 0.72 -3.64 -2.83
CA GLN A 40 0.98 -4.89 -3.54
C GLN A 40 2.46 -5.03 -3.87
N SER A 41 3.10 -3.97 -4.37
CA SER A 41 4.54 -3.87 -4.59
C SER A 41 5.00 -2.42 -4.48
N ILE A 42 6.28 -2.26 -4.16
CA ILE A 42 7.01 -1.00 -4.18
C ILE A 42 8.36 -1.31 -4.83
N ASP A 43 8.56 -0.85 -6.07
CA ASP A 43 9.76 -1.10 -6.85
C ASP A 43 10.56 0.20 -7.03
N VAL A 44 11.87 0.16 -6.79
CA VAL A 44 12.77 1.28 -7.11
C VAL A 44 13.12 1.22 -8.59
N LEU A 45 12.71 2.23 -9.36
CA LEU A 45 13.03 2.32 -10.79
C LEU A 45 14.39 2.98 -11.05
N GLU A 46 14.73 3.98 -10.23
CA GLU A 46 15.97 4.75 -10.32
C GLU A 46 16.34 5.28 -8.92
N GLY A 47 17.63 5.37 -8.62
CA GLY A 47 18.14 5.88 -7.35
C GLY A 47 18.51 4.79 -6.34
N ASP A 48 18.79 5.21 -5.11
CA ASP A 48 19.34 4.37 -4.04
C ASP A 48 18.47 4.37 -2.77
N GLY A 49 17.24 4.87 -2.86
CA GLY A 49 16.34 5.03 -1.72
C GLY A 49 16.41 6.40 -1.06
N THR A 50 17.36 7.26 -1.46
CA THR A 50 17.50 8.63 -0.94
C THR A 50 16.91 9.67 -1.90
N GLN A 51 17.35 10.93 -1.80
CA GLN A 51 16.88 12.04 -2.62
C GLN A 51 17.06 11.76 -4.12
N GLY A 52 16.00 11.96 -4.90
CA GLY A 52 16.00 11.71 -6.35
C GLY A 52 15.53 10.31 -6.75
N THR A 53 15.29 9.41 -5.80
CA THR A 53 14.77 8.07 -6.06
C THR A 53 13.37 8.11 -6.70
N ILE A 54 13.15 7.28 -7.72
CA ILE A 54 11.86 7.09 -8.39
C ILE A 54 11.27 5.74 -7.96
N LEU A 55 10.06 5.78 -7.40
CA LEU A 55 9.33 4.61 -6.92
C LEU A 55 8.14 4.30 -7.84
N HIS A 56 7.99 3.03 -8.21
CA HIS A 56 6.77 2.50 -8.80
C HIS A 56 5.98 1.75 -7.73
N ILE A 57 4.79 2.26 -7.39
CA ILE A 57 3.96 1.76 -6.29
C ILE A 57 2.68 1.17 -6.86
N VAL A 58 2.43 -0.10 -6.59
CA VAL A 58 1.17 -0.77 -6.94
C VAL A 58 0.34 -0.95 -5.67
N LEU A 59 -0.86 -0.37 -5.65
CA LEU A 59 -1.80 -0.52 -4.54
C LEU A 59 -2.67 -1.77 -4.73
N ARG A 60 -3.00 -2.44 -3.63
CA ARG A 60 -4.02 -3.49 -3.68
C ARG A 60 -5.39 -2.88 -3.99
N PRO A 61 -6.24 -3.57 -4.78
CA PRO A 61 -7.61 -3.11 -5.01
C PRO A 61 -8.38 -2.99 -3.69
N ALA A 62 -9.02 -1.84 -3.46
CA ALA A 62 -9.81 -1.58 -2.25
C ALA A 62 -11.00 -2.55 -2.07
N ASN A 63 -11.50 -3.13 -3.17
CA ASN A 63 -12.73 -3.93 -3.22
C ASN A 63 -12.46 -5.43 -3.48
N ARG A 64 -11.27 -5.94 -3.12
CA ARG A 64 -10.89 -7.32 -3.45
C ARG A 64 -11.87 -8.36 -2.89
N ASP A 65 -12.45 -8.11 -1.72
CA ASP A 65 -13.47 -8.98 -1.10
C ASP A 65 -14.82 -8.91 -1.81
N LEU A 66 -15.20 -7.75 -2.35
CA LEU A 66 -16.40 -7.60 -3.17
C LEU A 66 -16.27 -8.37 -4.49
N LEU A 67 -15.10 -8.35 -5.12
CA LEU A 67 -14.86 -9.07 -6.38
C LEU A 67 -14.87 -10.60 -6.20
N LEU A 68 -14.34 -11.11 -5.08
CA LEU A 68 -14.39 -12.54 -4.76
C LEU A 68 -15.80 -13.00 -4.40
N GLY A 69 -16.60 -12.17 -3.70
CA GLY A 69 -18.02 -12.43 -3.45
C GLY A 69 -18.91 -12.39 -4.70
N MET A 70 -18.50 -11.63 -5.74
CA MET A 70 -19.16 -11.61 -7.05
C MET A 70 -18.74 -12.77 -7.96
N SER A 71 -17.59 -13.40 -7.69
CA SER A 71 -17.12 -14.59 -8.41
C SER A 71 -17.84 -15.87 -7.97
N SER A 72 -18.23 -15.97 -6.70
CA SER A 72 -18.91 -17.14 -6.14
C SER A 72 -20.41 -17.19 -6.44
N SER A 73 -21.05 -16.08 -6.84
CA SER A 73 -22.47 -16.04 -7.23
C SER A 73 -22.74 -16.57 -8.64
N GLN A 74 -21.75 -16.55 -9.55
CA GLN A 74 -21.89 -17.07 -10.92
C GLN A 74 -21.79 -18.61 -11.01
N GLY A 75 -21.18 -19.27 -10.02
CA GLY A 75 -21.05 -20.74 -10.01
C GLY A 75 -22.34 -21.50 -9.66
N SER A 76 -23.27 -20.86 -8.93
CA SER A 76 -24.50 -21.50 -8.45
C SER A 76 -25.62 -21.53 -9.50
N ILE A 77 -25.67 -20.52 -10.39
CA ILE A 77 -26.76 -20.39 -11.38
C ILE A 77 -26.68 -21.50 -12.45
N ILE A 78 -25.49 -21.98 -12.80
CA ILE A 78 -25.32 -23.00 -13.85
C ILE A 78 -25.69 -24.42 -13.36
N GLN A 79 -25.70 -24.69 -12.04
CA GLN A 79 -26.05 -26.02 -11.51
C GLN A 79 -27.56 -26.26 -11.37
N HIS A 80 -28.39 -25.22 -11.36
CA HIS A 80 -29.85 -25.36 -11.25
C HIS A 80 -30.56 -25.56 -12.61
N ALA A 81 -29.89 -25.32 -13.74
CA ALA A 81 -30.46 -25.48 -15.08
C ALA A 81 -30.26 -26.88 -15.71
N GLN A 82 -29.71 -27.83 -14.94
CA GLN A 82 -29.38 -29.19 -15.39
C GLN A 82 -30.13 -30.27 -14.59
N ARG A 83 -31.28 -29.96 -13.98
CA ARG A 83 -32.11 -30.94 -13.27
C ARG A 83 -33.57 -30.88 -13.67
#